data_AF-A0A1M3EFY0-F1
#
_entry.id   AF-A0A1M3EFY0-F1
#
_cell.length_a   1.000
_cell.length_b   1.000
_cell.length_c   1.000
_cell.angle_alpha   90.00
_cell.angle_beta   90.00
_cell.angle_gamma   90.00
#
_symmetry.space_group_name_H-M   'P 1'
#
loop_
_entity.id
_entity.type
_entity.pdbx_description
1 polymer ?
#
loop_
_entity_poly.entity_id
_entity_poly.type
_entity_poly.pdbx_seq_one_letter_code
_entity_poly.pdbx_strand_id
1 'polypeptide(L)'
;MFVVQPVERWEIPQRSDVLVCSALAHGRPQGLVTSPASRDGLGDPEVSERYRALRDEVRGRADDDQRTRLDVLEVSGPGTSWTRWQSTVQLMRLDDDPRVVELARAVWVALGANEYALALRLRPRTFRGFLEGRLWLGAGSMGATGFAIAAAYLFQTGHPWWWTCLVLALLWPAAVTAVFLRSYRARKAIGGRELPFV
;
A
#
# COMPACT_ATOMS: atom_id res chain seq x y z
N MET A 1 12.28 -15.46 1.45
CA MET A 1 12.07 -14.01 1.51
C MET A 1 12.95 -13.39 2.60
N PHE A 2 13.54 -12.22 2.36
CA PHE A 2 14.40 -11.53 3.34
C PHE A 2 14.22 -10.00 3.30
N VAL A 3 14.83 -9.30 4.24
CA VAL A 3 14.85 -7.82 4.26
C VAL A 3 16.06 -7.33 3.47
N VAL A 4 15.81 -6.59 2.39
CA VAL A 4 16.84 -5.95 1.57
C VAL A 4 17.34 -4.72 2.31
N GLN A 5 18.65 -4.66 2.55
CA GLN A 5 19.29 -3.53 3.20
C GLN A 5 19.43 -2.36 2.23
N PRO A 6 19.25 -1.11 2.69
CA PRO A 6 19.37 0.07 1.86
C PRO A 6 20.82 0.24 1.38
N VAL A 7 20.98 0.57 0.10
CA VAL A 7 22.27 0.94 -0.50
C VAL A 7 22.33 2.44 -0.76
N GLU A 8 21.22 3.01 -1.22
CA GLU A 8 21.10 4.45 -1.42
C GLU A 8 20.66 5.15 -0.13
N ARG A 9 21.08 6.41 0.07
CA ARG A 9 20.76 7.19 1.28
C ARG A 9 19.26 7.43 1.48
N TRP A 10 18.48 7.37 0.41
CA TRP A 10 17.04 7.55 0.40
C TRP A 10 16.26 6.24 0.45
N GLU A 11 16.92 5.09 0.30
CA GLU A 11 16.29 3.78 0.45
C GLU A 11 15.94 3.52 1.92
N ILE A 12 14.85 2.78 2.12
CA ILE A 12 14.49 2.23 3.43
C ILE A 12 14.54 0.70 3.36
N PRO A 13 14.80 -0.01 4.47
CA PRO A 13 14.74 -1.47 4.46
C PRO A 13 13.36 -1.96 4.01
N GLN A 14 13.33 -2.82 3.00
CA GLN A 14 12.10 -3.39 2.44
C GLN A 14 12.18 -4.91 2.38
N ARG A 15 11.03 -5.59 2.42
CA ARG A 15 10.99 -7.02 2.09
C ARG A 15 11.30 -7.20 0.61
N SER A 16 12.06 -8.24 0.27
CA SER A 16 12.50 -8.49 -1.10
C SER A 16 11.33 -8.66 -2.08
N ASP A 17 10.23 -9.29 -1.66
CA ASP A 17 9.03 -9.42 -2.48
C ASP A 17 8.37 -8.08 -2.78
N VAL A 18 8.25 -7.21 -1.76
CA VAL A 18 7.68 -5.88 -1.92
C VAL A 18 8.51 -5.09 -2.93
N LEU A 19 9.84 -5.12 -2.80
CA LEU A 19 10.77 -4.39 -3.68
C LEU A 19 10.68 -4.85 -5.14
N VAL A 20 10.69 -6.17 -5.37
CA VAL A 20 10.65 -6.76 -6.72
C VAL A 20 9.27 -6.55 -7.37
N CYS A 21 8.19 -6.89 -6.66
CA CYS A 21 6.84 -6.76 -7.19
C CYS A 21 6.46 -5.30 -7.46
N SER A 22 6.91 -4.36 -6.62
CA SER A 22 6.66 -2.95 -6.85
C SER A 22 7.47 -2.43 -8.04
N ALA A 23 8.74 -2.85 -8.20
CA ALA A 23 9.55 -2.49 -9.36
C ALA A 23 8.89 -2.93 -10.67
N LEU A 24 8.36 -4.16 -10.71
CA LEU A 24 7.62 -4.69 -11.86
C LEU A 24 6.34 -3.91 -12.15
N ALA A 25 5.59 -3.56 -11.11
CA ALA A 25 4.33 -2.83 -11.27
C ALA A 25 4.50 -1.38 -11.72
N HIS A 26 5.56 -0.70 -11.25
CA HIS A 26 5.81 0.73 -11.50
C HIS A 26 6.72 0.97 -12.71
N GLY A 27 7.71 0.11 -12.96
CA GLY A 27 8.66 0.27 -14.07
C GLY A 27 8.10 -0.10 -15.44
N ARG A 28 6.98 -0.83 -15.50
CA ARG A 28 6.33 -1.18 -16.77
C ARG A 28 5.77 0.05 -17.47
N PRO A 29 5.62 0.04 -18.81
CA PRO A 29 5.10 1.19 -19.57
C PRO A 29 3.80 1.76 -19.00
N GLN A 30 2.88 0.89 -18.56
CA GLN A 30 1.59 1.34 -18.04
C GLN A 30 1.69 1.93 -16.63
N GLY A 31 2.74 1.62 -15.88
CA GLY A 31 3.03 2.25 -14.60
C GLY A 31 3.59 3.67 -14.76
N LEU A 32 4.35 3.91 -15.83
CA LEU A 32 4.92 5.23 -16.15
C LEU A 32 3.84 6.25 -16.53
N VAL A 33 2.81 5.84 -17.28
CA VAL A 33 1.73 6.73 -17.76
C VAL A 33 0.98 7.45 -16.63
N THR A 34 0.89 6.84 -15.44
CA THR A 34 0.16 7.41 -14.29
C THR A 34 1.02 8.07 -13.24
N SER A 35 2.34 7.95 -13.35
CA SER A 35 3.23 8.59 -12.38
C SER A 35 3.36 10.07 -12.77
N PRO A 36 3.22 11.02 -11.83
CA PRO A 36 3.60 12.40 -12.12
C PRO A 36 5.06 12.40 -12.63
N ALA A 37 5.39 13.32 -13.55
CA ALA A 37 6.72 13.38 -14.14
C ALA A 37 7.79 13.21 -13.06
N SER A 38 8.66 12.21 -13.22
CA SER A 38 9.67 11.91 -12.21
C SER A 38 10.52 13.14 -11.99
N ARG A 39 10.54 13.63 -10.74
CA ARG A 39 11.23 14.88 -10.38
C ARG A 39 12.74 14.67 -10.28
N ASP A 40 13.17 13.46 -9.96
CA ASP A 40 14.53 13.09 -9.62
C ASP A 40 14.98 11.76 -10.24
N GLY A 41 14.13 11.11 -11.04
CA GLY A 41 14.45 9.92 -11.81
C GLY A 41 15.01 10.23 -13.19
N LEU A 42 15.45 9.17 -13.87
CA LEU A 42 15.86 9.18 -15.27
C LEU A 42 14.63 9.30 -16.18
N GLY A 43 14.89 9.51 -17.48
CA GLY A 43 13.82 9.54 -18.48
C GLY A 43 13.14 8.19 -18.66
N ASP A 44 11.92 8.23 -19.22
CA ASP A 44 11.15 7.04 -19.57
C ASP A 44 11.94 6.00 -20.40
N PRO A 45 12.84 6.39 -21.34
CA PRO A 45 13.67 5.42 -22.08
C PRO A 45 14.60 4.62 -21.17
N GLU A 46 15.29 5.28 -20.23
CA GLU A 46 16.22 4.64 -19.31
C GLU A 46 15.48 3.75 -18.30
N VAL A 47 14.33 4.21 -17.78
CA VAL A 47 13.48 3.38 -16.91
C VAL A 47 13.00 2.15 -17.67
N SER A 48 12.58 2.32 -18.93
CA SER A 48 12.16 1.21 -19.78
C SER A 48 13.27 0.21 -20.04
N GLU A 49 14.52 0.66 -20.20
CA GLU A 49 15.68 -0.23 -20.36
C GLU A 49 15.92 -1.07 -19.10
N ARG A 50 15.94 -0.43 -17.92
CA ARG A 50 16.12 -1.15 -16.64
C ARG A 50 14.97 -2.11 -16.37
N TYR A 51 13.75 -1.70 -16.69
CA TYR A 51 12.58 -2.55 -16.58
C TYR A 51 12.65 -3.75 -17.52
N ARG A 52 13.07 -3.59 -18.78
CA ARG A 52 13.25 -4.71 -19.71
C ARG A 52 14.27 -5.72 -19.18
N ALA A 53 15.39 -5.26 -18.62
CA ALA A 53 16.37 -6.15 -18.02
C ALA A 53 15.78 -6.98 -16.87
N LEU A 54 15.00 -6.36 -15.97
CA LEU A 54 14.27 -7.07 -14.91
C LEU A 54 13.24 -8.04 -15.48
N ARG A 55 12.44 -7.60 -16.45
CA ARG A 55 11.39 -8.38 -17.10
C ARG A 55 11.96 -9.62 -17.78
N ASP A 56 13.04 -9.47 -18.53
CA ASP A 56 13.65 -10.56 -19.30
C ASP A 56 14.25 -11.60 -18.37
N GLU A 57 14.87 -11.18 -17.26
CA GLU A 57 15.35 -12.10 -16.20
C GLU A 57 14.20 -12.89 -15.57
N VAL A 58 13.10 -12.20 -15.21
CA VAL A 58 11.89 -12.83 -14.64
C VAL A 58 11.26 -13.80 -15.64
N ARG A 59 11.13 -13.39 -16.91
CA ARG A 59 10.50 -14.18 -17.98
C ARG A 59 11.35 -15.38 -18.40
N GLY A 60 12.68 -15.24 -18.38
CA GLY A 60 13.61 -16.32 -18.71
C GLY A 60 13.50 -17.53 -17.78
N ARG A 61 12.99 -17.32 -16.57
CA ARG A 61 12.82 -18.35 -15.54
C ARG A 61 11.39 -18.87 -15.41
N ALA A 62 10.45 -18.21 -16.08
CA ALA A 62 9.04 -18.56 -16.07
C ALA A 62 8.75 -19.73 -17.03
N ASP A 63 7.91 -20.66 -16.60
CA ASP A 63 7.25 -21.63 -17.47
C ASP A 63 6.15 -20.97 -18.34
N ASP A 64 5.51 -21.73 -19.23
CA ASP A 64 4.54 -21.17 -20.18
C ASP A 64 3.27 -20.59 -19.51
N ASP A 65 2.79 -21.18 -18.41
CA ASP A 65 1.64 -20.65 -17.66
C ASP A 65 2.03 -19.36 -16.91
N GLN A 66 3.21 -19.35 -16.29
CA GLN A 66 3.75 -18.19 -15.61
C GLN A 66 4.02 -17.04 -16.58
N ARG A 67 4.56 -17.30 -17.77
CA ARG A 67 4.72 -16.30 -18.83
C ARG A 67 3.39 -15.69 -19.25
N THR A 68 2.36 -16.52 -19.42
CA THR A 68 1.01 -16.05 -19.74
C THR A 68 0.47 -15.12 -18.65
N ARG A 69 0.67 -15.47 -17.37
CA ARG A 69 0.28 -14.61 -16.25
C ARG A 69 1.05 -13.29 -16.21
N LEU A 70 2.35 -13.33 -16.49
CA LEU A 70 3.19 -12.13 -16.58
C LEU A 70 2.71 -11.21 -17.70
N ASP A 71 2.40 -11.76 -18.89
CA ASP A 71 1.88 -10.99 -20.02
C ASP A 71 0.58 -10.26 -19.67
N VAL A 72 -0.34 -10.92 -18.96
CA VAL A 72 -1.57 -10.29 -18.45
C VAL A 72 -1.24 -9.16 -17.47
N LEU A 73 -0.31 -9.38 -16.54
CA LEU A 73 0.09 -8.36 -15.57
C LEU A 73 0.78 -7.17 -16.22
N GLU A 74 1.51 -7.34 -17.32
CA GLU A 74 2.18 -6.26 -18.02
C GLU A 74 1.22 -5.31 -18.73
N VAL A 75 0.22 -5.86 -19.41
CA VAL A 75 -0.79 -5.07 -20.15
C VAL A 75 -1.92 -4.55 -19.27
N SER A 76 -2.01 -5.04 -18.02
CA SER A 76 -3.02 -4.60 -17.06
C SER A 76 -2.93 -3.08 -16.84
N GLY A 77 -4.07 -2.44 -16.61
CA GLY A 77 -4.16 -0.98 -16.51
C GLY A 77 -3.23 -0.35 -15.47
N PRO A 78 -3.00 0.97 -15.55
CA PRO A 78 -1.99 1.69 -14.77
C PRO A 78 -2.12 1.52 -13.24
N GLY A 79 -3.34 1.35 -12.73
CA GLY A 79 -3.62 1.16 -11.29
C GLY A 79 -3.40 -0.27 -10.76
N THR A 80 -2.76 -1.15 -11.52
CA THR A 80 -2.53 -2.53 -11.07
C THR A 80 -1.55 -2.55 -9.91
N SER A 81 -2.05 -2.96 -8.74
CA SER A 81 -1.25 -3.03 -7.52
C SER A 81 -0.14 -4.06 -7.63
N TRP A 82 1.02 -3.74 -7.04
CA TRP A 82 2.16 -4.65 -6.90
C TRP A 82 1.78 -5.98 -6.22
N THR A 83 0.73 -6.02 -5.38
CA THR A 83 0.28 -7.27 -4.73
C THR A 83 -0.21 -8.32 -5.73
N ARG A 84 -0.66 -7.92 -6.92
CA ARG A 84 -1.05 -8.86 -7.99
C ARG A 84 0.15 -9.60 -8.60
N TRP A 85 1.36 -9.06 -8.42
CA TRP A 85 2.60 -9.67 -8.86
C TRP A 85 3.17 -10.64 -7.82
N GLN A 86 2.77 -10.52 -6.54
CA GLN A 86 3.33 -11.32 -5.44
C GLN A 86 3.15 -12.81 -5.66
N SER A 87 1.96 -13.26 -6.06
CA SER A 87 1.70 -14.70 -6.25
C SER A 87 2.62 -15.29 -7.31
N THR A 88 2.78 -14.60 -8.45
CA THR A 88 3.64 -15.02 -9.56
C THR A 88 5.11 -15.01 -9.16
N VAL A 89 5.59 -13.92 -8.54
CA VAL A 89 6.98 -13.77 -8.08
C VAL A 89 7.36 -14.80 -7.01
N GLN A 90 6.48 -15.03 -6.03
CA GLN A 90 6.71 -15.99 -4.95
C GLN A 90 6.65 -17.44 -5.42
N LEU A 91 5.76 -17.78 -6.36
CA LEU A 91 5.68 -19.12 -6.95
C LEU A 91 7.02 -19.51 -7.60
N MET A 92 7.65 -18.56 -8.29
CA MET A 92 8.96 -18.73 -8.93
C MET A 92 10.15 -18.47 -7.98
N ARG A 93 9.89 -18.09 -6.72
CA ARG A 93 10.90 -17.70 -5.72
C ARG A 93 11.87 -16.62 -6.20
N LEU A 94 11.42 -15.72 -7.05
CA LEU A 94 12.26 -14.66 -7.62
C LEU A 94 12.62 -13.58 -6.59
N ASP A 95 11.83 -13.45 -5.53
CA ASP A 95 12.13 -12.58 -4.40
C ASP A 95 13.30 -13.07 -3.53
N ASP A 96 13.74 -14.33 -3.70
CA ASP A 96 14.93 -14.88 -3.05
C ASP A 96 16.19 -14.72 -3.89
N ASP A 97 16.07 -14.35 -5.17
CA ASP A 97 17.21 -14.28 -6.09
C ASP A 97 17.94 -12.92 -6.00
N PRO A 98 19.24 -12.89 -5.62
CA PRO A 98 20.01 -11.65 -5.54
C PRO A 98 20.06 -10.86 -6.84
N ARG A 99 20.09 -11.54 -7.99
CA ARG A 99 20.14 -10.90 -9.31
C ARG A 99 18.82 -10.19 -9.63
N VAL A 100 17.69 -10.81 -9.32
CA VAL A 100 16.37 -10.19 -9.51
C VAL A 100 16.21 -8.98 -8.59
N VAL A 101 16.66 -9.09 -7.34
CA VAL A 101 16.65 -7.98 -6.37
C VAL A 101 17.52 -6.82 -6.83
N GLU A 102 18.71 -7.10 -7.38
CA GLU A 102 19.61 -6.09 -7.96
C GLU A 102 18.97 -5.38 -9.16
N LEU A 103 18.35 -6.12 -10.08
CA LEU A 103 17.65 -5.56 -11.24
C LEU A 103 16.43 -4.73 -10.81
N ALA A 104 15.69 -5.19 -9.79
CA ALA A 104 14.59 -4.43 -9.21
C ALA A 104 15.06 -3.12 -8.58
N ARG A 105 16.21 -3.12 -7.89
CA ARG A 105 16.83 -1.90 -7.40
C ARG A 105 17.23 -0.97 -8.55
N ALA A 106 17.80 -1.49 -9.63
CA ALA A 106 18.17 -0.66 -10.79
C ALA A 106 16.95 0.06 -11.41
N VAL A 107 15.78 -0.58 -11.42
CA VAL A 107 14.52 0.07 -11.80
C VAL A 107 14.15 1.19 -10.84
N TRP A 108 14.27 0.98 -9.53
CA TRP A 108 13.98 2.01 -8.54
C TRP A 108 14.93 3.20 -8.59
N VAL A 109 16.22 2.97 -8.81
CA VAL A 109 17.20 4.04 -9.03
C VAL A 109 16.83 4.84 -10.28
N ALA A 110 16.40 4.18 -11.36
CA ALA A 110 15.95 4.88 -12.56
C ALA A 110 14.64 5.65 -12.34
N LEU A 111 13.68 5.11 -11.58
CA LEU A 111 12.43 5.81 -11.26
C LEU A 111 12.64 7.03 -10.37
N GLY A 112 13.68 7.03 -9.54
CA GLY A 112 14.04 8.14 -8.64
C GLY A 112 13.55 7.96 -7.20
N ALA A 113 14.13 8.74 -6.29
CA ALA A 113 13.85 8.63 -4.86
C ALA A 113 12.43 9.09 -4.50
N ASN A 114 11.85 10.03 -5.26
CA ASN A 114 10.47 10.48 -5.03
C ASN A 114 9.46 9.38 -5.35
N GLU A 115 9.60 8.69 -6.49
CA GLU A 115 8.73 7.57 -6.87
C GLU A 115 8.92 6.38 -5.93
N TYR A 116 10.16 6.07 -5.56
CA TYR A 116 10.45 5.10 -4.51
C TYR A 116 9.74 5.47 -3.20
N ALA A 117 9.80 6.74 -2.79
CA ALA A 117 9.15 7.19 -1.57
C ALA A 117 7.61 7.18 -1.68
N LEU A 118 7.05 7.44 -2.86
CA LEU A 118 5.61 7.36 -3.11
C LEU A 118 5.10 5.93 -3.04
N ALA A 119 5.84 4.99 -3.62
CA ALA A 119 5.45 3.59 -3.74
C ALA A 119 5.77 2.75 -2.51
N LEU A 120 6.95 2.97 -1.88
CA LEU A 120 7.52 2.08 -0.87
C LEU A 120 7.69 2.71 0.51
N ARG A 121 7.85 4.04 0.61
CA ARG A 121 7.77 4.70 1.91
C ARG A 121 6.34 4.55 2.38
N LEU A 122 6.17 4.06 3.60
CA LEU A 122 4.90 3.70 4.22
C LEU A 122 3.93 4.90 4.26
N ARG A 123 3.34 5.27 3.13
CA ARG A 123 2.11 6.04 3.08
C ARG A 123 1.01 5.04 3.42
N PRO A 124 0.20 5.27 4.46
CA PRO A 124 -0.72 4.28 4.98
C PRO A 124 -1.86 4.00 3.98
N ARG A 125 -1.60 3.05 3.07
CA ARG A 125 -2.53 2.00 2.65
C ARG A 125 -2.06 0.64 3.18
N THR A 126 -1.22 0.63 4.21
CA THR A 126 -0.65 -0.59 4.79
C THR A 126 -1.74 -1.41 5.46
N PHE A 127 -1.57 -2.73 5.53
CA PHE A 127 -2.41 -3.64 6.30
C PHE A 127 -2.66 -3.13 7.73
N ARG A 128 -1.70 -2.42 8.33
CA ARG A 128 -1.87 -1.71 9.61
C ARG A 128 -2.86 -0.56 9.54
N GLY A 129 -2.87 0.26 8.49
CA GLY A 129 -3.89 1.28 8.25
C GLY A 129 -5.28 0.69 7.92
N PHE A 130 -5.32 -0.46 7.23
CA PHE A 130 -6.54 -1.24 7.03
C PHE A 130 -7.06 -1.85 8.34
N LEU A 131 -6.17 -2.41 9.18
CA LEU A 131 -6.49 -2.89 10.51
C LEU A 131 -6.92 -1.75 11.43
N GLU A 132 -6.22 -0.61 11.41
CA GLU A 132 -6.64 0.60 12.12
C GLU A 132 -8.03 1.02 11.63
N GLY A 133 -8.28 1.07 10.33
CA GLY A 133 -9.61 1.34 9.76
C GLY A 133 -10.68 0.35 10.20
N ARG A 134 -10.37 -0.96 10.23
CA ARG A 134 -11.27 -2.00 10.74
C ARG A 134 -11.48 -1.91 12.25
N LEU A 135 -10.47 -1.53 13.02
CA LEU A 135 -10.57 -1.29 14.46
C LEU A 135 -11.42 -0.06 14.73
N TRP A 136 -11.31 1.00 13.92
CA TRP A 136 -12.18 2.18 14.01
C TRP A 136 -13.62 1.86 13.63
N LEU A 137 -13.84 1.06 12.58
CA LEU A 137 -15.17 0.54 12.21
C LEU A 137 -15.75 -0.34 13.32
N GLY A 138 -14.93 -1.22 13.90
CA GLY A 138 -15.32 -2.08 15.02
C GLY A 138 -15.64 -1.28 16.29
N ALA A 139 -14.84 -0.28 16.63
CA ALA A 139 -15.11 0.63 17.75
C ALA A 139 -16.39 1.43 17.53
N GLY A 140 -16.66 1.88 16.29
CA GLY A 140 -17.89 2.55 15.91
C GLY A 140 -19.12 1.66 16.05
N SER A 141 -19.09 0.44 15.53
CA SER A 141 -20.23 -0.49 15.60
C SER A 141 -20.45 -1.02 17.02
N MET A 142 -19.40 -1.49 17.70
CA MET A 142 -19.51 -2.06 19.05
C MET A 142 -19.97 -1.03 20.08
N GLY A 143 -19.50 0.22 20.01
CA GLY A 143 -19.96 1.26 20.92
C GLY A 143 -21.44 1.60 20.71
N ALA A 144 -21.89 1.72 19.46
CA ALA A 144 -23.31 1.95 19.15
C ALA A 144 -24.20 0.79 19.65
N THR A 145 -23.78 -0.45 19.43
CA THR A 145 -24.47 -1.64 19.95
C THR A 145 -24.47 -1.67 21.49
N GLY A 146 -23.35 -1.34 22.13
CA GLY A 146 -23.25 -1.28 23.59
C GLY A 146 -24.21 -0.26 24.21
N PHE A 147 -24.30 0.94 23.61
CA PHE A 147 -25.27 1.95 24.05
C PHE A 147 -26.73 1.53 23.81
N ALA A 148 -27.02 0.83 22.71
CA ALA A 148 -28.37 0.31 22.45
C ALA A 148 -28.77 -0.79 23.47
N ILE A 149 -27.85 -1.68 23.82
CA ILE A 149 -28.08 -2.70 24.87
C ILE A 149 -28.28 -2.04 26.23
N ALA A 150 -27.45 -1.05 26.57
CA ALA A 150 -27.60 -0.29 27.81
C ALA A 150 -28.95 0.45 27.87
N ALA A 151 -29.39 1.06 26.76
CA ALA A 151 -30.70 1.70 26.68
C ALA A 151 -31.85 0.71 26.94
N ALA A 152 -31.80 -0.47 26.32
CA ALA A 152 -32.81 -1.52 26.50
C ALA A 152 -32.84 -2.03 27.95
N TYR A 153 -31.68 -2.22 28.57
CA TYR A 153 -31.57 -2.62 29.98
C TYR A 153 -32.16 -1.56 30.92
N LEU A 154 -31.76 -0.29 30.75
CA LEU A 154 -32.24 0.82 31.57
C LEU A 154 -33.75 1.05 31.42
N PHE A 155 -34.29 0.83 30.22
CA PHE A 155 -35.73 0.87 29.97
C PHE A 155 -36.46 -0.22 30.75
N GLN A 156 -35.95 -1.46 30.72
CA GLN A 156 -36.54 -2.59 31.45
C GLN A 156 -36.50 -2.40 32.98
N THR A 157 -35.46 -1.76 33.50
CA THR A 157 -35.32 -1.47 34.94
C THR A 157 -36.01 -0.16 35.37
N GLY A 158 -36.75 0.51 34.46
CA GLY A 158 -37.53 1.71 34.78
C GLY A 158 -36.71 2.98 35.02
N HIS A 159 -35.46 3.03 34.55
CA HIS A 159 -34.62 4.22 34.73
C HIS A 159 -34.99 5.30 33.71
N PRO A 160 -35.37 6.53 34.14
CA PRO A 160 -35.94 7.55 33.26
C PRO A 160 -34.96 8.13 32.21
N TRP A 161 -33.68 7.82 32.33
CA TRP A 161 -32.61 8.35 31.49
C TRP A 161 -32.17 7.37 30.39
N TRP A 162 -32.88 6.26 30.18
CA TRP A 162 -32.61 5.27 29.11
C TRP A 162 -32.50 5.89 27.71
N TRP A 163 -33.25 6.96 27.43
CA TRP A 163 -33.24 7.66 26.15
C TRP A 163 -31.89 8.36 25.87
N THR A 164 -31.13 8.73 26.91
CA THR A 164 -29.80 9.32 26.75
C THR A 164 -28.83 8.33 26.09
N CYS A 165 -28.93 7.04 26.45
CA CYS A 165 -28.15 5.98 25.82
C CYS A 165 -28.53 5.79 24.35
N LEU A 166 -29.80 5.96 23.94
CA LEU A 166 -30.18 5.92 22.52
C LEU A 166 -29.58 7.09 21.73
N VAL A 167 -29.59 8.30 22.29
CA VAL A 167 -28.96 9.46 21.67
C VAL A 167 -27.45 9.23 21.50
N LEU A 168 -26.79 8.68 22.52
CA LEU A 168 -25.37 8.32 22.44
C LEU A 168 -25.11 7.22 21.40
N ALA A 169 -25.97 6.20 21.30
CA ALA A 169 -25.86 5.15 20.28
C ALA A 169 -25.90 5.72 18.86
N LEU A 170 -26.75 6.73 18.63
CA LEU A 170 -26.91 7.37 17.32
C LEU A 170 -25.74 8.31 17.00
N LEU A 171 -25.24 9.05 17.99
CA LEU A 171 -24.15 10.03 17.81
C LEU A 171 -22.76 9.38 17.78
N TRP A 172 -22.61 8.19 18.36
CA TRP A 172 -21.33 7.51 18.49
C TRP A 172 -20.61 7.24 17.16
N PRO A 173 -21.26 6.68 16.11
CA PRO A 173 -20.60 6.47 14.81
C PRO A 173 -20.09 7.78 14.19
N ALA A 174 -20.85 8.87 14.34
CA ALA A 174 -20.46 10.19 13.86
C ALA A 174 -19.26 10.75 14.64
N ALA A 175 -19.25 10.61 15.97
CA ALA A 175 -18.14 11.03 16.81
C ALA A 175 -16.84 10.26 16.50
N VAL A 176 -16.93 8.93 16.36
CA VAL A 176 -15.80 8.08 15.99
C VAL A 176 -15.26 8.45 14.61
N THR A 177 -16.15 8.69 13.63
CA THR A 177 -15.76 9.09 12.28
C THR A 177 -15.08 10.46 12.27
N ALA A 178 -15.58 11.42 13.06
CA ALA A 178 -14.98 12.76 13.17
C ALA A 178 -13.57 12.71 13.78
N VAL A 179 -13.36 11.91 14.84
CA VAL A 179 -12.04 11.69 15.46
C VAL A 179 -11.10 11.00 14.47
N PHE A 180 -11.58 9.97 13.77
CA PHE A 180 -10.80 9.29 12.74
C PHE A 180 -10.34 10.25 11.65
N LEU A 181 -11.26 11.03 11.05
CA LEU A 181 -10.95 12.00 10.01
C LEU A 181 -9.96 13.07 10.48
N ARG A 182 -10.10 13.55 11.72
CA ARG A 182 -9.17 14.52 12.31
C ARG A 182 -7.77 13.91 12.46
N SER A 183 -7.67 12.69 13.01
CA SER A 183 -6.39 11.99 13.16
C SER A 183 -5.73 11.70 11.81
N TYR A 184 -6.53 11.31 10.82
CA TYR A 184 -6.10 11.03 9.46
C TYR A 184 -5.56 12.29 8.77
N ARG A 185 -6.29 13.42 8.85
CA ARG A 185 -5.85 14.70 8.28
C ARG A 185 -4.56 15.21 8.93
N ALA A 186 -4.43 15.10 10.25
CA ALA A 186 -3.22 15.48 10.97
C ALA A 186 -2.00 14.66 10.51
N ARG A 187 -2.16 13.33 10.39
CA ARG A 187 -1.09 12.45 9.89
C ARG A 187 -0.76 12.69 8.42
N LYS A 188 -1.76 12.98 7.58
CA LYS A 188 -1.58 13.33 6.16
C LYS A 188 -0.77 14.63 6.00
N ALA A 189 -0.98 15.62 6.86
CA ALA A 189 -0.24 16.89 6.84
C ALA A 189 1.24 16.72 7.21
N ILE A 190 1.55 15.81 8.14
CA ILE A 190 2.94 15.51 8.55
C ILE A 190 3.64 14.70 7.45
N GLY A 191 3.01 13.66 6.91
CA GLY A 191 3.59 12.83 5.85
C GLY A 191 3.81 13.55 4.51
N GLY A 192 3.14 14.69 4.27
CA GLY A 192 3.39 15.54 3.10
C GLY A 192 4.65 16.39 3.20
N ARG A 193 5.14 16.68 4.41
CA ARG A 193 6.35 17.51 4.64
C ARG A 193 7.67 16.72 4.58
N GLU A 194 7.60 15.40 4.66
CA GLU A 194 8.78 14.53 4.70
C GLU A 194 9.26 14.05 3.33
N LEU A 195 8.55 14.41 2.26
CA LEU A 195 8.99 14.15 0.89
C LEU A 195 10.12 15.14 0.58
N PRO A 196 11.27 14.65 0.09
CA PRO A 196 12.43 15.51 -0.11
C PRO A 196 12.14 16.65 -1.10
N PHE A 197 11.12 16.52 -1.96
CA PHE A 197 10.70 17.55 -2.90
C PHE A 197 9.17 17.53 -3.10
N VAL A 198 8.43 18.43 -2.44
CA VAL A 198 7.03 18.79 -2.76
C VAL A 198 7.00 20.20 -3.31
#